data_AF-A0AB34CQL0-F1
#
_entry.id   AF-A0AB34CQL0-F1
#
_cell.length_a   1.000
_cell.length_b   1.000
_cell.length_c   1.000
_cell.angle_alpha   90.00
_cell.angle_beta   90.00
_cell.angle_gamma   90.00
#
_symmetry.space_group_name_H-M   'P 1'
#
loop_
_entity.id
_entity.type
_entity.pdbx_description
1 polymer ?
#
loop_
_entity_poly.entity_id
_entity_poly.type
_entity_poly.pdbx_seq_one_letter_code
_entity_poly.pdbx_strand_id
1 'polypeptide(L)'
;MACNCFDKVAEACDKQIRDVIGSDLAEMGESGFENAVWVMSAGDHAPVSLKYRFRYYRRRKNGEPETRQTKSDTAIMMRFCPFCGTAFSGSEVRDVPVRDGL
;
A
#
# COMPACT_ATOMS: atom_id res chain seq x y z
N MET A 1 -5.09 10.58 -13.74
CA MET A 1 -5.29 10.23 -12.31
C MET A 1 -6.64 10.77 -11.87
N ALA A 2 -7.54 9.89 -11.45
CA ALA A 2 -8.93 10.22 -11.11
C ALA A 2 -9.10 11.12 -9.86
N CYS A 3 -8.06 11.30 -9.04
CA CYS A 3 -8.06 12.17 -7.87
C CYS A 3 -6.64 12.65 -7.52
N ASN A 4 -6.50 13.74 -6.76
CA ASN A 4 -5.22 14.28 -6.27
C ASN A 4 -5.04 14.16 -4.75
N CYS A 5 -5.78 13.27 -4.09
CA CYS A 5 -5.74 13.17 -2.62
C CYS A 5 -4.39 12.68 -2.09
N PHE A 6 -3.68 11.83 -2.81
CA PHE A 6 -2.36 11.36 -2.38
C PHE A 6 -1.36 12.53 -2.31
N ASP A 7 -1.32 13.39 -3.32
CA ASP A 7 -0.44 14.56 -3.34
C ASP A 7 -0.79 15.52 -2.18
N LYS A 8 -2.08 15.84 -2.03
CA LYS A 8 -2.55 16.72 -0.93
C LYS A 8 -2.22 16.18 0.46
N VAL A 9 -2.39 14.88 0.68
CA VAL A 9 -2.06 14.26 1.96
C VAL A 9 -0.55 14.24 2.18
N ALA A 10 0.25 13.94 1.14
CA ALA A 10 1.70 13.99 1.23
C ALA A 10 2.20 15.40 1.59
N GLU A 11 1.71 16.44 0.91
CA GLU A 11 2.04 17.84 1.21
C GLU A 11 1.63 18.25 2.62
N ALA A 12 0.43 17.85 3.07
CA ALA A 12 -0.04 18.16 4.42
C ALA A 12 0.81 17.45 5.49
N CYS A 13 1.17 16.18 5.26
CA CYS A 13 2.08 15.45 6.15
C CYS A 13 3.47 16.09 6.19
N ASP A 14 4.06 16.39 5.03
CA ASP A 14 5.38 17.02 4.95
C ASP A 14 5.41 18.35 5.72
N LYS A 15 4.42 19.22 5.47
CA LYS A 15 4.27 20.48 6.20
C LYS A 15 4.18 20.26 7.71
N GLN A 16 3.26 19.40 8.15
CA GLN A 16 3.03 19.18 9.58
C GLN A 16 4.27 18.60 10.28
N ILE A 17 4.99 17.68 9.62
CA ILE A 17 6.21 17.08 10.18
C ILE A 17 7.32 18.14 10.28
N ARG A 18 7.49 18.99 9.26
CA ARG A 18 8.45 20.10 9.30
C ARG A 18 8.13 21.11 10.40
N ASP A 19 6.86 21.46 10.57
CA ASP A 19 6.41 22.37 11.62
C ASP A 19 6.71 21.79 13.02
N VAL A 20 6.60 20.47 13.20
CA VAL A 20 6.91 19.78 14.45
C VAL A 20 8.41 19.65 14.71
N ILE A 21 9.20 19.31 13.69
CA ILE A 21 10.67 19.17 13.83
C ILE A 21 11.32 20.56 13.98
N GLY A 22 10.79 21.57 13.30
CA GLY A 22 11.24 22.95 13.39
C GLY A 22 12.73 23.10 13.08
N SER A 23 13.47 23.70 14.02
CA SER A 23 14.90 23.97 13.89
C SER A 23 15.79 22.73 13.90
N ASP A 24 15.27 21.57 14.29
CA ASP A 24 16.05 20.33 14.36
C ASP A 24 16.23 19.70 12.96
N LEU A 25 15.53 20.21 11.94
CA LEU A 25 15.66 19.73 10.56
C LEU A 25 16.83 20.43 9.86
N ALA A 26 18.00 19.81 9.89
CA ALA A 26 19.18 20.32 9.17
C ALA A 26 19.06 20.18 7.64
N GLU A 27 18.63 19.01 7.17
CA GLU A 27 18.42 18.71 5.74
C GLU A 27 17.32 17.64 5.61
N MET A 28 16.51 17.74 4.57
CA MET A 28 15.54 16.70 4.23
C MET A 28 16.15 15.76 3.19
N GLY A 29 16.20 14.46 3.50
CA GLY A 29 16.54 13.42 2.54
C GLY A 29 15.39 13.12 1.57
N GLU A 30 14.35 12.44 2.06
CA GLU A 30 13.20 12.01 1.26
C GLU A 30 11.89 12.22 2.05
N SER A 31 10.80 12.52 1.34
CA SER A 31 9.45 12.68 1.91
C SER A 31 8.43 12.16 0.90
N GLY A 32 7.56 11.25 1.34
CA GLY A 32 6.56 10.62 0.47
C GLY A 32 6.07 9.26 1.00
N PHE A 33 5.19 8.61 0.22
CA PHE A 33 4.69 7.27 0.55
C PHE A 33 5.68 6.19 0.14
N GLU A 34 6.07 5.30 1.08
CA GLU A 34 7.09 4.25 0.89
C GLU A 34 6.72 3.19 -0.17
N ASN A 35 5.43 2.95 -0.44
CA ASN A 35 4.95 1.82 -1.24
C ASN A 35 4.35 2.26 -2.57
N ALA A 36 5.03 3.16 -3.28
CA ALA A 36 4.64 3.60 -4.61
C ALA A 36 4.55 2.40 -5.57
N VAL A 37 3.48 2.36 -6.39
CA VAL A 37 3.19 1.25 -7.30
C VAL A 37 3.25 1.73 -8.74
N TRP A 38 3.97 0.98 -9.56
CA TRP A 38 3.95 1.12 -11.01
C TRP A 38 2.94 0.14 -11.59
N VAL A 39 1.86 0.66 -12.15
CA VAL A 39 0.84 -0.16 -12.81
C VAL A 39 0.98 0.00 -14.32
N MET A 40 1.26 -1.10 -15.02
CA MET A 40 1.46 -1.12 -16.48
C MET A 40 0.15 -1.31 -17.27
N SER A 41 -0.98 -1.56 -16.60
CA SER A 41 -2.29 -1.61 -17.25
C SER A 41 -2.82 -0.21 -17.57
N ALA A 42 -3.66 -0.12 -18.60
CA ALA A 42 -4.32 1.13 -18.96
C ALA A 42 -5.33 1.57 -17.89
N GLY A 43 -5.47 2.88 -17.74
CA GLY A 43 -6.43 3.52 -16.83
C GLY A 43 -5.80 4.02 -15.53
N ASP A 44 -6.65 4.56 -14.65
CA ASP A 44 -6.19 5.11 -13.38
C ASP A 44 -6.14 4.03 -12.30
N HIS A 45 -5.14 4.11 -11.43
CA HIS A 45 -4.93 3.20 -10.29
C HIS A 45 -4.47 3.98 -9.06
N ALA A 46 -4.59 3.35 -7.89
CA ALA A 46 -3.96 3.86 -6.68
C ALA A 46 -2.43 3.93 -6.88
N PRO A 47 -1.77 5.08 -6.65
CA PRO A 47 -0.32 5.21 -6.82
C PRO A 47 0.47 4.55 -5.69
N VAL A 48 -0.20 4.07 -4.63
CA VAL A 48 0.40 3.47 -3.43
C VAL A 48 -0.34 2.19 -3.07
N SER A 49 0.40 1.15 -2.66
CA SER A 49 -0.16 -0.06 -2.06
C SER A 49 -0.06 -0.02 -0.54
N LEU A 50 -1.04 -0.59 0.16
CA LEU A 50 -0.92 -0.81 1.60
C LEU A 50 -0.29 -2.17 1.87
N LYS A 51 0.86 -2.19 2.55
CA LYS A 51 1.49 -3.43 3.01
C LYS A 51 0.78 -3.94 4.27
N TYR A 52 0.22 -5.14 4.19
CA TYR A 52 -0.26 -5.91 5.34
C TYR A 52 0.83 -6.88 5.80
N ARG A 53 1.38 -6.67 7.00
CA ARG A 53 2.42 -7.53 7.57
C ARG A 53 1.79 -8.70 8.31
N PHE A 54 2.07 -9.93 7.89
CA PHE A 54 1.62 -11.13 8.56
C PHE A 54 2.79 -12.09 8.76
N ARG A 55 3.24 -12.20 10.01
CA ARG A 55 4.44 -12.94 10.38
C ARG A 55 4.11 -13.89 11.50
N TYR A 56 4.54 -15.14 11.35
CA TYR A 56 4.19 -16.19 12.29
C TYR A 56 5.33 -17.21 12.40
N TYR A 57 5.37 -17.93 13.51
CA TYR A 57 6.22 -19.11 13.65
C TYR A 57 5.37 -20.34 13.34
N ARG A 58 5.83 -21.17 12.40
CA ARG A 58 5.13 -22.42 12.08
C ARG A 58 5.20 -23.36 13.28
N ARG A 59 4.19 -24.22 13.43
CA ARG A 59 4.24 -25.29 14.41
C ARG A 59 5.06 -26.45 13.86
N ARG A 60 5.98 -26.96 14.67
CA ARG A 60 6.69 -28.21 14.42
C ARG A 60 5.78 -29.41 14.71
N LYS A 61 6.18 -30.60 14.28
CA LYS A 61 5.45 -31.86 14.53
C LYS A 61 5.25 -32.15 16.02
N ASN A 62 6.14 -31.66 16.87
CA ASN A 62 6.07 -31.80 18.34
C ASN A 62 5.24 -30.69 19.01
N GLY A 63 4.57 -29.81 18.25
CA GLY A 63 3.73 -28.73 18.77
C GLY A 63 4.47 -27.42 19.09
N GLU A 64 5.80 -27.46 19.24
CA GLU A 64 6.63 -26.27 19.49
C GLU A 64 6.71 -25.34 18.27
N PRO A 65 6.89 -24.02 18.47
CA PRO A 65 7.13 -23.10 17.37
C PRO A 65 8.51 -23.35 16.72
N GLU A 66 8.59 -23.13 15.42
CA GLU A 66 9.87 -23.05 14.72
C GLU A 66 10.69 -21.87 15.21
N THR A 67 12.02 -22.01 15.23
CA THR A 67 12.94 -20.91 15.57
C THR A 67 12.91 -19.79 14.53
N ARG A 68 12.58 -20.10 13.27
CA ARG A 68 12.54 -19.12 12.18
C ARG A 68 11.15 -18.53 12.02
N GLN A 69 11.06 -17.21 11.98
CA GLN A 69 9.83 -16.50 11.64
C GLN A 69 9.53 -16.67 10.14
N THR A 70 8.31 -17.11 9.84
CA THR A 70 7.77 -17.10 8.47
C THR A 70 7.14 -15.74 8.18
N LYS A 71 7.42 -15.21 7.00
CA LYS A 71 6.85 -13.95 6.49
C LYS A 71 5.83 -14.29 5.41
N SER A 72 4.60 -13.83 5.58
CA SER A 72 3.51 -13.92 4.60
C SER A 72 2.86 -12.55 4.46
N ASP A 73 3.70 -11.52 4.35
CA ASP A 73 3.28 -10.14 4.12
C ASP A 73 2.62 -10.03 2.72
N THR A 74 1.54 -9.25 2.62
CA THR A 74 0.75 -9.07 1.38
C THR A 74 0.60 -7.57 1.07
N ALA A 75 0.54 -7.19 -0.21
CA ALA A 75 0.19 -5.83 -0.62
C ALA A 75 -1.27 -5.77 -1.07
N ILE A 76 -1.99 -4.74 -0.62
CA ILE A 76 -3.38 -4.48 -0.96
C ILE A 76 -3.42 -3.23 -1.85
N MET A 77 -4.02 -3.37 -3.04
CA MET A 77 -4.33 -2.24 -3.91
C MET A 77 -5.82 -1.91 -3.84
N MET A 78 -6.12 -0.63 -3.72
CA MET A 78 -7.50 -0.15 -3.61
C MET A 78 -8.05 0.16 -4.99
N ARG A 79 -9.30 -0.24 -5.24
CA ARG A 79 -10.05 0.17 -6.44
C ARG A 79 -10.60 1.60 -6.34
N PHE A 80 -10.52 2.22 -5.17
CA PHE A 80 -10.96 3.58 -4.92
C PHE A 80 -9.93 4.32 -4.07
N CYS A 81 -9.94 5.65 -4.13
CA CYS A 81 -9.11 6.47 -3.28
C CYS A 81 -9.52 6.29 -1.81
N PRO A 82 -8.60 5.93 -0.89
CA PRO A 82 -8.94 5.74 0.52
C PRO A 82 -9.28 7.04 1.26
N PHE A 83 -8.99 8.21 0.66
CA PHE A 83 -9.22 9.51 1.28
C PHE A 83 -10.57 10.13 0.89
N CYS A 84 -11.00 9.97 -0.36
CA CYS A 84 -12.23 10.60 -0.87
C CYS A 84 -13.26 9.62 -1.47
N GLY A 85 -12.91 8.34 -1.61
CA GLY A 85 -13.81 7.32 -2.17
C GLY A 85 -13.93 7.33 -3.71
N THR A 86 -13.27 8.24 -4.43
CA THR A 86 -13.27 8.26 -5.90
C THR A 86 -12.77 6.93 -6.46
N ALA A 87 -13.56 6.28 -7.31
CA ALA A 87 -13.17 5.03 -7.97
C ALA A 87 -12.06 5.26 -8.99
N PHE A 88 -11.13 4.31 -9.07
CA PHE A 88 -10.09 4.24 -10.08
C PHE A 88 -10.61 3.45 -11.30
N SER A 89 -10.38 3.99 -12.50
CA SER A 89 -10.96 3.48 -13.76
C SER A 89 -10.20 2.31 -14.39
N GLY A 90 -8.99 1.97 -13.91
CA GLY A 90 -8.09 0.98 -14.50
C GLY A 90 -8.53 -0.49 -14.37
N SER A 91 -9.79 -0.74 -14.04
CA SER A 91 -10.40 -2.06 -14.14
C SER A 91 -11.47 -2.02 -15.23
N GLU A 92 -11.08 -2.18 -16.50
CA GLU A 92 -11.95 -2.99 -17.35
C GLU A 92 -11.93 -4.38 -16.73
N VAL A 93 -13.00 -4.71 -16.02
CA VAL A 93 -13.24 -6.07 -15.54
C VAL A 93 -13.39 -6.92 -16.80
N ARG A 94 -12.31 -7.57 -17.24
CA ARG A 94 -12.49 -8.74 -18.09
C ARG A 94 -13.12 -9.78 -17.18
N ASP A 95 -14.37 -10.13 -17.46
CA ASP A 95 -15.02 -11.28 -16.84
C ASP A 95 -14.07 -12.47 -16.96
N VAL A 96 -13.40 -12.81 -15.86
CA VAL A 96 -12.62 -14.05 -15.80
C VAL A 96 -13.66 -15.14 -15.56
N PRO A 97 -13.90 -16.05 -16.51
CA PRO A 97 -14.84 -17.14 -16.28
C PRO A 97 -14.39 -17.90 -15.05
N VAL A 98 -15.29 -17.99 -14.07
CA VAL A 98 -15.13 -18.85 -12.89
C VAL A 98 -14.92 -20.26 -13.42
N ARG A 99 -13.74 -20.85 -13.16
CA ARG A 99 -13.55 -22.28 -13.39
C ARG A 99 -14.32 -23.03 -12.31
N ASP A 100 -15.53 -23.43 -12.63
CA ASP A 100 -16.27 -24.42 -11.86
C ASP A 100 -15.50 -25.75 -11.89
N GLY A 101 -15.24 -26.31 -10.70
CA GLY A 101 -14.94 -27.73 -10.52
C GLY A 101 -13.45 -28.14 -10.59
N LEU A 102 -12.86 -28.34 -9.41
CA LEU A 102 -12.01 -29.50 -9.14
C LEU A 102 -12.88 -30.57 -8.47
#